data_AF-A0AAV0BDL8-F1
#
_entry.id   AF-A0AAV0BDL8-F1
#
_cell.length_a   1.000
_cell.length_b   1.000
_cell.length_c   1.000
_cell.angle_alpha   90.00
_cell.angle_beta   90.00
_cell.angle_gamma   90.00
#
_symmetry.space_group_name_H-M   'P 1'
#
loop_
_entity.id
_entity.type
_entity.pdbx_description
1 polymer ?
#
loop_
_entity_poly.entity_id
_entity_poly.type
_entity_poly.pdbx_seq_one_letter_code
_entity_poly.pdbx_strand_id
1 'polypeptide(L)'
;LLLLFSFEGIVASDFFCPNLSTLSNRLGLNKNLAGVTFLDFGNGAPDVFSTFVAMRPGTGSLAIGELIGAASFIVPVVLGSMFLIKMFQVDQRSFTWDLGFFTLAILLIVIIITNGRILSWEANVLMILYMIYVIIVGLGTWYNHHRQYKIKLIQRVRTKFLDEPTTS
;
A
#
# COMPACT_ATOMS: atom_id res chain seq x y z
N LEU A 1 -17.30 -15.70 14.16
CA LEU A 1 -16.53 -14.91 13.16
C LEU A 1 -16.65 -13.40 13.40
N LEU A 2 -17.86 -12.82 13.39
CA LEU A 2 -18.06 -11.37 13.68
C LEU A 2 -17.50 -10.93 15.05
N LEU A 3 -17.70 -11.72 16.12
CA LEU A 3 -17.13 -11.41 17.43
C LEU A 3 -15.59 -11.40 17.45
N LEU A 4 -14.95 -12.27 16.67
CA LEU A 4 -13.48 -12.31 16.57
C LEU A 4 -12.97 -11.05 15.87
N PHE A 5 -13.60 -10.68 14.76
CA PHE A 5 -13.24 -9.48 14.01
C PHE A 5 -13.46 -8.19 14.83
N SER A 6 -14.56 -8.12 15.59
CA SER A 6 -14.79 -7.00 16.51
C SER A 6 -13.77 -6.97 17.64
N PHE A 7 -13.39 -8.12 18.18
CA PHE A 7 -12.39 -8.20 19.24
C PHE A 7 -10.99 -7.79 18.73
N GLU A 8 -10.57 -8.27 17.56
CA GLU A 8 -9.34 -7.83 16.90
C GLU A 8 -9.33 -6.33 16.65
N GLY A 9 -10.46 -5.76 16.18
CA GLY A 9 -10.60 -4.33 15.98
C GLY A 9 -10.44 -3.50 17.27
N ILE A 10 -11.04 -3.97 18.37
CA ILE A 10 -10.92 -3.33 19.69
C ILE A 10 -9.47 -3.42 20.20
N VAL A 11 -8.86 -4.60 20.13
CA VAL A 11 -7.47 -4.80 20.57
C VAL A 11 -6.49 -3.96 19.75
N ALA A 12 -6.69 -3.88 18.43
CA ALA A 12 -5.88 -3.03 17.55
C ALA A 12 -6.06 -1.53 17.89
N SER A 13 -7.30 -1.08 18.11
CA SER A 13 -7.58 0.30 18.49
C SER A 13 -6.96 0.67 19.85
N ASP A 14 -7.13 -0.16 20.86
CA ASP A 14 -6.83 0.19 22.25
C ASP A 14 -5.38 -0.10 22.64
N PHE A 15 -4.74 -1.09 22.01
CA PHE A 15 -3.36 -1.47 22.31
C PHE A 15 -2.40 -1.17 21.17
N PHE A 16 -2.76 -1.40 19.91
CA PHE A 16 -1.80 -1.26 18.80
C PHE A 16 -1.58 0.21 18.40
N CYS A 17 -2.64 0.99 18.21
CA CYS A 17 -2.56 2.41 17.83
C CYS A 17 -1.78 3.32 18.82
N PRO A 18 -1.96 3.20 20.16
CA PRO A 18 -1.19 4.02 21.10
C PRO A 18 0.29 3.65 21.15
N ASN A 19 0.60 2.35 21.02
CA ASN A 19 1.97 1.87 20.95
C ASN A 19 2.67 2.35 19.67
N LEU A 20 1.99 2.34 18.54
CA LEU A 20 2.46 2.94 17.28
C LEU A 20 2.78 4.43 17.43
N SER A 21 1.89 5.21 18.06
CA SER A 21 2.11 6.64 18.30
C SER A 21 3.34 6.88 19.18
N THR A 22 3.56 6.04 20.19
CA THR A 22 4.72 6.14 21.08
C THR A 22 6.02 5.79 20.36
N LEU A 23 5.99 4.75 19.52
CA LEU A 23 7.13 4.34 18.70
C LEU A 23 7.48 5.39 17.65
N SER A 24 6.46 5.99 17.01
CA SER A 24 6.61 7.12 16.09
C SER A 24 7.34 8.30 16.73
N ASN A 25 6.96 8.67 17.96
CA ASN A 25 7.59 9.75 18.71
C ASN A 25 9.05 9.44 19.06
N ARG A 26 9.37 8.18 19.39
CA ARG A 26 10.74 7.72 19.69
C ARG A 26 11.65 7.74 18.46
N LEU A 27 11.11 7.36 17.30
CA LEU A 27 11.84 7.27 16.03
C LEU A 27 11.88 8.59 15.24
N GLY A 28 11.22 9.65 15.73
CA GLY A 28 11.13 10.92 15.01
C GLY A 28 10.31 10.85 13.71
N LEU A 29 9.49 9.81 13.54
CA LEU A 29 8.65 9.62 12.37
C LEU A 29 7.31 10.34 12.56
N ASN A 30 6.70 10.75 11.44
CA ASN A 30 5.33 11.25 11.46
C ASN A 30 4.36 10.10 11.80
N LYS A 31 3.40 10.35 12.70
CA LYS A 31 2.43 9.34 13.19
C LYS A 31 1.71 8.61 12.05
N ASN A 32 1.40 9.31 10.97
CA ASN A 32 0.76 8.70 9.80
C ASN A 32 1.69 7.72 9.07
N LEU A 33 2.97 8.08 8.91
CA LEU A 33 3.94 7.23 8.21
C LEU A 33 4.30 6.01 9.05
N ALA A 34 4.47 6.20 10.36
CA ALA A 34 4.67 5.11 11.31
C ALA A 34 3.45 4.19 11.36
N GLY A 35 2.24 4.75 11.41
CA GLY A 35 0.99 4.00 11.39
C GLY A 35 0.90 3.11 10.16
N VAL A 36 1.06 3.66 8.96
CA VAL A 36 1.02 2.87 7.71
C VAL A 36 2.09 1.78 7.69
N THR A 37 3.35 2.14 7.96
CA THR A 37 4.48 1.20 7.82
C THR A 37 4.43 0.07 8.85
N PHE A 38 4.22 0.38 10.12
CA PHE A 38 4.22 -0.62 11.19
C PHE A 38 2.92 -1.42 11.25
N LEU A 39 1.79 -0.86 10.80
CA LEU A 39 0.56 -1.62 10.61
C LEU A 39 0.73 -2.65 9.48
N ASP A 40 1.26 -2.22 8.33
CA ASP A 40 1.53 -3.12 7.21
C ASP A 40 2.55 -4.21 7.60
N PHE A 41 3.61 -3.83 8.32
CA PHE A 41 4.61 -4.78 8.82
C PHE A 41 4.05 -5.73 9.88
N GLY A 42 3.27 -5.23 10.84
CA GLY A 42 2.68 -6.03 11.90
C GLY A 42 1.67 -7.05 11.38
N ASN A 43 0.91 -6.68 10.35
CA ASN A 43 -0.02 -7.58 9.68
C ASN A 43 0.70 -8.61 8.80
N GLY A 44 1.69 -8.18 8.02
CA GLY A 44 2.37 -9.06 7.05
C GLY A 44 3.46 -9.96 7.63
N ALA A 45 4.08 -9.61 8.76
CA ALA A 45 5.19 -10.38 9.30
C ALA A 45 4.79 -11.82 9.72
N PRO A 46 3.71 -12.04 10.50
CA PRO A 46 3.28 -13.38 10.89
C PRO A 46 2.98 -14.28 9.69
N ASP A 47 2.31 -13.73 8.67
CA ASP A 47 1.98 -14.45 7.44
C ASP A 47 3.23 -14.92 6.71
N VAL A 48 4.21 -14.02 6.50
CA VAL A 48 5.47 -14.37 5.86
C VAL A 48 6.25 -15.43 6.65
N PHE A 49 6.31 -15.31 7.98
CA PHE A 49 6.97 -16.32 8.82
C PHE A 49 6.26 -17.67 8.75
N SER A 50 4.93 -17.69 8.77
CA SER A 50 4.13 -18.92 8.64
C SER A 50 4.37 -19.58 7.28
N THR A 51 4.30 -18.81 6.19
CA THR A 51 4.58 -19.29 4.83
C THR A 51 6.00 -19.84 4.70
N PHE A 52 6.99 -19.15 5.27
CA PHE A 52 8.39 -19.57 5.23
C PHE A 52 8.62 -20.90 5.97
N VAL A 53 8.05 -21.04 7.18
CA VAL A 53 8.16 -22.28 7.97
C VAL A 53 7.38 -23.43 7.33
N ALA A 54 6.25 -23.15 6.68
CA ALA A 54 5.44 -24.13 5.96
C ALA A 54 6.05 -24.55 4.60
N MET A 55 7.04 -23.80 4.09
CA MET A 55 7.65 -24.06 2.78
C MET A 55 8.55 -25.30 2.85
N ARG A 56 8.02 -26.42 2.34
CA ARG A 56 8.78 -27.67 2.13
C ARG A 56 9.24 -27.74 0.67
N PRO A 57 10.30 -28.52 0.36
CA PRO A 57 10.70 -28.76 -1.02
C PRO A 57 9.50 -29.29 -1.82
N GLY A 58 9.02 -28.53 -2.80
CA GLY A 58 7.87 -28.87 -3.64
C GLY A 58 6.53 -28.22 -3.27
N THR A 59 6.39 -27.55 -2.12
CA THR A 59 5.14 -26.83 -1.75
C THR A 59 5.18 -25.31 -1.99
N GLY A 60 6.32 -24.78 -2.45
CA GLY A 60 6.51 -23.34 -2.67
C GLY A 60 5.47 -22.72 -3.60
N SER A 61 5.09 -23.39 -4.70
CA SER A 61 4.07 -22.89 -5.62
C SER A 61 2.70 -22.75 -4.97
N LEU A 62 2.35 -23.66 -4.07
CA LEU A 62 1.06 -23.62 -3.35
C LEU A 62 1.05 -22.50 -2.30
N ALA A 63 2.15 -22.37 -1.55
CA ALA A 63 2.32 -21.34 -0.52
C ALA A 63 2.27 -19.92 -1.12
N ILE A 64 2.87 -19.72 -2.29
CA ILE A 64 2.82 -18.45 -3.03
C ILE A 64 1.41 -18.17 -3.55
N GLY A 65 0.70 -19.20 -4.04
CA GLY A 65 -0.68 -19.07 -4.51
C GLY A 65 -1.66 -18.66 -3.40
N GLU A 66 -1.48 -19.19 -2.19
CA GLU A 66 -2.25 -18.80 -1.01
C GLU A 66 -2.02 -17.33 -0.64
N LEU A 67 -0.75 -16.91 -0.56
CA LEU A 67 -0.38 -15.53 -0.22
C LEU A 67 -0.97 -14.51 -1.22
N ILE A 68 -0.88 -14.82 -2.51
CA ILE A 68 -1.37 -13.92 -3.56
C ILE A 68 -2.89 -13.92 -3.61
N GLY A 69 -3.54 -15.07 -3.38
CA GLY A 69 -4.99 -15.16 -3.26
C GLY A 69 -5.53 -14.32 -2.11
N ALA A 70 -4.90 -14.41 -0.94
CA ALA A 70 -5.25 -13.59 0.22
C ALA A 70 -5.09 -12.09 -0.07
N ALA A 71 -3.95 -11.67 -0.63
CA ALA A 71 -3.71 -10.27 -0.97
C ALA A 71 -4.71 -9.73 -2.03
N SER A 72 -5.00 -10.55 -3.05
CA SER A 72 -5.94 -10.19 -4.14
C SER A 72 -7.38 -10.10 -3.66
N PHE A 73 -7.74 -10.77 -2.57
CA PHE A 73 -9.06 -10.66 -1.95
C PHE A 73 -9.15 -9.47 -0.99
N ILE A 74 -8.15 -9.29 -0.14
CA ILE A 74 -8.17 -8.25 0.90
C ILE A 74 -8.15 -6.84 0.27
N VAL A 75 -7.30 -6.60 -0.74
CA VAL A 75 -7.15 -5.26 -1.33
C VAL A 75 -8.47 -4.71 -1.92
N PRO A 76 -9.20 -5.41 -2.81
CA PRO A 76 -10.46 -4.92 -3.34
C PRO A 76 -11.56 -4.81 -2.29
N VAL A 77 -11.63 -5.74 -1.32
CA VAL A 77 -12.64 -5.73 -0.26
C VAL A 77 -12.44 -4.54 0.68
N VAL A 78 -11.21 -4.28 1.11
CA VAL A 78 -10.89 -3.14 1.96
C VAL A 78 -11.09 -1.82 1.20
N LEU A 79 -10.61 -1.70 -0.03
CA LEU A 79 -10.82 -0.49 -0.84
C LEU A 79 -12.32 -0.24 -1.13
N GLY A 80 -13.07 -1.29 -1.47
CA GLY A 80 -14.50 -1.21 -1.74
C GLY A 80 -15.31 -0.81 -0.50
N SER A 81 -14.99 -1.39 0.66
CA SER A 81 -15.64 -1.02 1.93
C SER A 81 -15.29 0.40 2.37
N MET A 82 -14.04 0.84 2.20
CA MET A 82 -13.64 2.24 2.46
C MET A 82 -14.42 3.22 1.59
N PHE A 83 -14.61 2.90 0.30
CA PHE A 83 -15.37 3.73 -0.62
C PHE A 83 -16.85 3.85 -0.22
N LEU A 84 -17.46 2.77 0.27
CA LEU A 84 -18.85 2.76 0.75
C LEU A 84 -19.05 3.57 2.04
N ILE A 85 -18.08 3.53 2.96
CA ILE A 85 -18.18 4.20 4.27
C ILE A 85 -17.84 5.68 4.16
N LYS A 86 -16.82 6.05 3.38
CA LYS A 86 -16.34 7.43 3.27
C LYS A 86 -15.96 7.75 1.83
N MET A 87 -16.63 8.74 1.26
CA MET A 87 -16.31 9.26 -0.08
C MET A 87 -14.97 10.01 -0.01
N PHE A 88 -13.90 9.27 -0.23
CA PHE A 88 -12.53 9.79 -0.21
C PHE A 88 -12.27 10.53 -1.53
N GLN A 89 -11.88 11.81 -1.45
CA GLN A 89 -11.41 12.54 -2.64
C GLN A 89 -9.99 12.07 -2.97
N VAL A 90 -9.90 10.94 -3.67
CA VAL A 90 -8.64 10.47 -4.26
C VAL A 90 -8.53 11.03 -5.67
N ASP A 91 -7.33 11.47 -6.04
CA ASP A 91 -7.03 11.86 -7.42
C ASP A 91 -7.24 10.64 -8.33
N GLN A 92 -8.38 10.62 -9.02
CA GLN A 92 -8.88 9.46 -9.79
C GLN A 92 -7.82 8.96 -10.77
N ARG A 93 -6.99 9.86 -11.31
CA ARG A 93 -5.97 9.52 -12.28
C ARG A 93 -4.88 8.65 -11.65
N SER A 94 -4.34 9.04 -10.50
CA SER A 94 -3.30 8.23 -9.83
C SER A 94 -3.86 6.88 -9.39
N PHE A 95 -5.06 6.88 -8.82
CA PHE A 95 -5.71 5.67 -8.34
C PHE A 95 -5.99 4.64 -9.45
N THR A 96 -6.43 5.08 -10.64
CA THR A 96 -6.67 4.17 -11.76
C THR A 96 -5.38 3.52 -12.28
N TRP A 97 -4.25 4.25 -12.28
CA TRP A 97 -2.96 3.66 -12.65
C TRP A 97 -2.51 2.62 -11.62
N ASP A 98 -2.58 2.95 -10.33
CA ASP A 98 -2.18 2.04 -9.24
C ASP A 98 -3.03 0.75 -9.26
N LEU A 99 -4.35 0.88 -9.41
CA LEU A 99 -5.27 -0.25 -9.50
C LEU A 99 -5.07 -1.07 -10.79
N GLY A 100 -4.76 -0.41 -11.91
CA GLY A 100 -4.47 -1.07 -13.18
C GLY A 100 -3.20 -1.93 -13.12
N PHE A 101 -2.10 -1.40 -12.55
CA PHE A 101 -0.87 -2.15 -12.35
C PHE A 101 -1.04 -3.31 -11.37
N PHE A 102 -1.80 -3.09 -10.28
CA PHE A 102 -2.13 -4.15 -9.33
C PHE A 102 -2.90 -5.30 -10.01
N THR A 103 -3.89 -4.97 -10.84
CA THR A 103 -4.70 -5.95 -11.58
C THR A 103 -3.84 -6.72 -12.61
N LEU A 104 -2.96 -6.01 -13.32
CA LEU A 104 -2.03 -6.61 -14.28
C LEU A 104 -1.05 -7.58 -13.60
N ALA A 105 -0.51 -7.20 -12.44
CA ALA A 105 0.39 -8.05 -11.65
C ALA A 105 -0.30 -9.36 -11.23
N ILE A 106 -1.53 -9.27 -10.71
CA ILE A 106 -2.33 -10.46 -10.35
C ILE A 106 -2.56 -11.34 -11.58
N LEU A 107 -2.92 -10.74 -12.73
CA LEU A 107 -3.19 -11.49 -13.96
C LEU A 107 -1.95 -12.26 -14.44
N LEU A 108 -0.77 -11.63 -14.42
CA LEU A 108 0.49 -12.29 -14.76
C LEU A 108 0.81 -13.45 -13.82
N ILE A 109 0.59 -13.27 -12.51
CA ILE A 109 0.78 -14.34 -11.53
C ILE A 109 -0.15 -15.51 -11.81
N VAL A 110 -1.44 -15.25 -12.09
CA VAL A 110 -2.42 -16.29 -12.40
C VAL A 110 -2.01 -17.10 -13.64
N ILE A 111 -1.48 -16.43 -14.67
CA ILE A 111 -0.95 -17.11 -15.87
C ILE A 111 0.23 -18.02 -15.51
N ILE A 112 1.19 -17.54 -14.71
CA ILE A 112 2.36 -18.32 -14.28
C ILE A 112 1.93 -19.55 -13.46
N ILE A 113 0.95 -19.38 -12.56
CA ILE A 113 0.40 -20.49 -11.77
C ILE A 113 -0.30 -21.53 -12.67
N THR A 114 -1.04 -21.08 -13.69
CA THR A 114 -1.77 -21.95 -14.63
C THR A 114 -0.82 -22.80 -15.49
N ASN A 115 0.40 -22.33 -15.73
CA ASN A 115 1.45 -23.09 -16.43
C ASN A 115 2.01 -24.27 -15.60
N GLY A 116 1.69 -24.35 -14.31
CA GLY A 116 1.95 -25.53 -13.47
C GLY A 116 3.41 -25.80 -13.11
N ARG A 117 4.36 -24.97 -13.58
CA ARG A 117 5.79 -25.03 -13.23
C ARG A 117 6.31 -23.62 -13.01
N ILE A 118 6.78 -23.33 -11.82
CA ILE A 118 7.49 -22.07 -11.53
C ILE A 118 8.96 -22.28 -11.90
N LEU A 119 9.34 -21.81 -13.08
CA LEU A 119 10.75 -21.78 -13.49
C LEU A 119 11.46 -20.61 -12.78
N SER A 120 12.73 -20.80 -12.42
CA SER A 120 13.54 -19.74 -11.78
C SER A 120 13.61 -18.45 -12.63
N TRP A 121 13.41 -18.55 -13.94
CA TRP A 121 13.31 -17.41 -14.84
C TRP A 121 12.02 -16.59 -14.64
N GLU A 122 10.88 -17.23 -14.39
CA GLU A 122 9.59 -16.55 -14.18
C GLU A 122 9.58 -15.74 -12.88
N ALA A 123 10.21 -16.28 -11.83
CA ALA A 123 10.41 -15.55 -10.57
C ALA A 123 11.28 -14.29 -10.75
N ASN A 124 12.31 -14.35 -11.61
CA ASN A 124 13.12 -13.19 -11.94
C ASN A 124 12.35 -12.16 -12.77
N VAL A 125 11.52 -12.60 -13.72
CA VAL A 125 10.62 -11.70 -14.48
C VAL A 125 9.66 -10.97 -13.55
N LEU A 126 9.08 -11.65 -12.56
CA LEU A 126 8.23 -11.04 -11.54
C LEU A 126 8.98 -10.01 -10.68
N MET A 127 10.21 -10.30 -10.26
CA MET A 127 11.05 -9.34 -9.54
C MET A 127 11.38 -8.09 -10.37
N ILE A 128 11.73 -8.28 -11.66
CA ILE A 128 12.01 -7.18 -12.58
C ILE A 128 10.75 -6.34 -12.80
N LEU A 129 9.59 -6.97 -12.99
CA LEU A 129 8.30 -6.30 -13.11
C LEU A 129 7.98 -5.46 -11.86
N TYR A 130 8.23 -6.00 -10.67
CA TYR A 130 8.06 -5.28 -9.41
C TYR A 130 9.02 -4.08 -9.31
N MET A 131 10.30 -4.26 -9.65
CA MET A 131 11.27 -3.16 -9.70
C MET A 131 10.85 -2.06 -10.68
N ILE A 132 10.38 -2.43 -11.87
CA ILE A 132 9.84 -1.49 -12.86
C ILE A 132 8.61 -0.76 -12.30
N TYR A 133 7.69 -1.46 -11.65
CA TYR A 133 6.53 -0.85 -10.99
C TYR A 133 6.96 0.16 -9.92
N VAL A 134 7.86 -0.20 -9.01
CA VAL A 134 8.36 0.68 -7.95
C VAL A 134 9.07 1.89 -8.54
N ILE A 135 9.82 1.72 -9.63
CA ILE A 135 10.49 2.83 -10.32
C ILE A 135 9.46 3.75 -10.99
N ILE A 136 8.47 3.21 -11.72
CA ILE A 136 7.45 4.00 -12.41
C ILE A 136 6.57 4.75 -11.41
N VAL A 137 6.08 4.07 -10.38
CA VAL A 137 5.24 4.69 -9.33
C VAL A 137 6.06 5.60 -8.45
N GLY A 138 7.28 5.22 -8.08
CA GLY A 138 8.20 6.05 -7.29
C GLY A 138 8.59 7.34 -8.02
N LEU A 139 8.92 7.27 -9.31
CA LEU A 139 9.18 8.44 -10.14
C LEU A 139 7.90 9.24 -10.39
N GLY A 140 6.76 8.58 -10.62
CA GLY A 140 5.47 9.22 -10.84
C GLY A 140 5.00 10.00 -9.62
N THR A 141 5.06 9.39 -8.44
CA THR A 141 4.75 10.03 -7.15
C THR A 141 5.73 11.14 -6.82
N TRP A 142 7.03 10.94 -7.02
CA TRP A 142 8.05 11.98 -6.83
C TRP A 142 7.83 13.19 -7.76
N TYR A 143 7.53 12.93 -9.04
CA TYR A 143 7.23 13.97 -10.03
C TYR A 143 5.95 14.74 -9.66
N ASN A 144 4.89 14.02 -9.27
CA ASN A 144 3.63 14.65 -8.90
C ASN A 144 3.76 15.45 -7.61
N HIS A 145 4.53 14.96 -6.64
CA HIS A 145 4.85 15.66 -5.40
C HIS A 145 5.61 16.96 -5.66
N HIS A 146 6.64 16.92 -6.52
CA HIS A 146 7.38 18.12 -6.95
C HIS A 146 6.48 19.15 -7.64
N ARG A 147 5.51 18.71 -8.44
CA ARG A 147 4.57 19.59 -9.13
C ARG A 147 3.61 20.29 -8.16
N GLN A 148 3.14 19.58 -7.14
CA GLN A 148 2.28 20.14 -6.09
C GLN A 148 3.01 21.19 -5.22
N TYR A 149 4.31 21.02 -4.95
CA TYR A 149 5.10 22.04 -4.25
C TYR A 149 5.15 23.36 -5.01
N LYS A 150 5.37 23.32 -6.34
CA LYS A 150 5.43 24.54 -7.17
C LYS A 150 4.09 25.27 -7.20
N ILE A 151 2.97 24.55 -7.28
CA ILE A 151 1.63 25.14 -7.31
C ILE A 151 1.26 25.79 -5.96
N LYS A 152 1.59 25.15 -4.84
CA LYS A 152 1.39 25.73 -3.50
C LYS A 152 2.24 26.98 -3.24
N LEU A 153 3.46 27.01 -3.78
CA LEU A 153 4.34 28.18 -3.73
C LEU A 153 3.74 29.37 -4.50
N ILE A 154 3.26 29.14 -5.72
CA ILE A 154 2.63 30.18 -6.55
C ILE A 154 1.33 30.69 -5.91
N GLN A 155 0.53 29.83 -5.28
CA GLN A 155 -0.66 30.25 -4.54
C GLN A 155 -0.32 31.09 -3.31
N ARG A 156 0.67 30.71 -2.50
CA ARG A 156 1.12 31.51 -1.34
C ARG A 156 1.64 32.89 -1.74
N VAL A 157 2.31 32.98 -2.89
CA VAL A 157 2.78 34.25 -3.44
C VAL A 157 1.60 35.09 -3.90
N ARG A 158 0.63 34.52 -4.63
CA ARG A 158 -0.58 35.22 -5.08
C ARG A 158 -1.46 35.70 -3.92
N THR A 159 -1.62 34.93 -2.84
CA THR A 159 -2.40 35.38 -1.67
C THR A 159 -1.72 36.54 -0.95
N LYS A 160 -0.38 36.51 -0.81
CA LYS A 160 0.37 37.65 -0.24
C LYS A 160 0.21 38.95 -1.04
N PHE A 161 0.08 38.88 -2.36
CA PHE A 161 -0.15 40.05 -3.21
C PHE A 161 -1.60 40.56 -3.20
N LEU A 162 -2.57 39.75 -2.77
CA LEU A 162 -3.98 40.16 -2.65
C LEU A 162 -4.32 40.73 -1.27
N ASP A 163 -3.52 40.40 -0.25
CA ASP A 163 -3.66 40.89 1.13
C ASP A 163 -2.86 42.19 1.40
N GLU A 164 -2.12 42.72 0.42
CA GLU A 164 -1.54 44.06 0.47
C GLU A 164 -2.58 45.07 -0.03
N PRO A 165 -3.35 45.75 0.84
CA PRO A 165 -4.22 46.82 0.40
C PRO A 165 -3.33 47.91 -0.20
N THR A 166 -3.74 48.42 -1.36
CA THR A 166 -3.20 49.64 -1.96
C THR A 166 -3.28 50.80 -0.96
N THR A 167 -2.25 50.97 -0.14
CA THR A 167 -1.99 52.16 0.65
C THR A 167 -1.08 53.08 -0.16
N SER A 168 -1.69 53.82 -1.07
CA SER A 168 -1.18 55.09 -1.57
C SER A 168 -2.32 55.92 -2.11
#